data_AF-A0A0P0YWU4-F1
#
_entry.id   AF-A0A0P0YWU4-F1
#
_cell.length_a   1.000
_cell.length_b   1.000
_cell.length_c   1.000
_cell.angle_alpha   90.00
_cell.angle_beta   90.00
_cell.angle_gamma   90.00
#
_symmetry.space_group_name_H-M   'P 1'
#
loop_
_entity.id
_entity.type
_entity.pdbx_description
1 polymer ?
#
loop_
_entity_poly.entity_id
_entity_poly.type
_entity_poly.pdbx_seq_one_letter_code
_entity_poly.pdbx_strand_id
1 'polypeptide(L)'
;MTMQARPSTLRLIVANRLSAAGMALFILILLIALAAPLLPLPDPDATDTAARLRPPFSPGHLLGTDPLGRDVLARLVWGTRVSLAVGIGATLVAAVLGTALGLVAGYAGARTDTLLMRLVDMLMAFPYVLLALAIVAVLGPGLINALYAIAIVNIPFFARNIRGRVLGLSHQPFVDAARLSGKGHLSILATEIFPNILPVIVVTMSSTVGWMILETAGLSFLGLGAQPPQADLGSMLGQGRAQLFTAAHVALVPGLMIFILVMSINLAGDGIRDVLDPRLRSGALARPQAVTEVARQAAPGAGARTSTPQTGAPLSVEGLSVGFRSGRAIRPAVRDVSLTLRQGECLGVIGESGSGKSVTALSIMGLVASPPGVITAGAIRLDGEDLLDRPSRMASFRGARVAYIFQDPLTSLHPMMPVGRQIAEAVTAHRAVGRAEARRRTLALMEQVGLPDPAGRYGAYPHQLSGGQRQRVGIAMALANDPDILVADEPTTALDVTVQARILTLLKDLQRQRGLSLLLITHDFGVVAGMCDRVAVMKDGRIVEEGATRSVLDAPSHAYTRRLIASVPRPGEGRHFLSCVRAMRDMDALEARA
;
A
#
# COMPACT_ATOMS: atom_id res chain seq x y z
N MET A 1 -21.90 19.62 -0.70
CA MET A 1 -21.02 18.65 -0.02
C MET A 1 -21.79 17.32 0.09
N THR A 2 -21.66 16.41 -0.89
CA THR A 2 -22.32 15.10 -0.84
C THR A 2 -21.25 14.03 -0.70
N MET A 3 -21.18 13.41 0.47
CA MET A 3 -20.36 12.22 0.74
C MET A 3 -20.87 11.06 -0.15
N GLN A 4 -20.42 10.99 -1.40
CA GLN A 4 -20.80 9.87 -2.27
C GLN A 4 -20.08 8.60 -1.82
N ALA A 5 -20.88 7.55 -1.69
CA ALA A 5 -20.56 6.29 -1.04
C ALA A 5 -19.29 5.62 -1.60
N ARG A 6 -18.47 5.14 -0.67
CA ARG A 6 -17.28 4.31 -0.94
C ARG A 6 -17.70 3.14 -1.85
N PRO A 7 -16.88 2.75 -2.86
CA PRO A 7 -17.20 1.59 -3.68
C PRO A 7 -17.41 0.37 -2.78
N SER A 8 -18.54 -0.32 -2.95
CA SER A 8 -18.85 -1.50 -2.16
C SER A 8 -17.83 -2.61 -2.39
N THR A 9 -17.56 -3.39 -1.36
CA THR A 9 -16.66 -4.57 -1.38
C THR A 9 -16.90 -5.46 -2.59
N LEU A 10 -18.17 -5.65 -2.98
CA LEU A 10 -18.59 -6.43 -4.15
C LEU A 10 -18.10 -5.83 -5.49
N ARG A 11 -18.08 -4.50 -5.65
CA ARG A 11 -17.59 -3.86 -6.88
C ARG A 11 -16.08 -4.01 -7.06
N LEU A 12 -15.32 -4.15 -5.98
CA LEU A 12 -13.87 -4.38 -6.04
C LEU A 12 -13.56 -5.82 -6.48
N ILE A 13 -14.31 -6.82 -5.98
CA ILE A 13 -14.17 -8.23 -6.42
C ILE A 13 -14.49 -8.36 -7.92
N VAL A 14 -15.56 -7.71 -8.38
CA VAL A 14 -15.99 -7.77 -9.79
C VAL A 14 -15.02 -7.05 -10.75
N ALA A 15 -14.17 -6.15 -10.25
CA ALA A 15 -13.17 -5.48 -11.08
C ALA A 15 -12.09 -6.44 -11.60
N ASN A 16 -11.78 -7.51 -10.86
CA ASN A 16 -10.90 -8.58 -11.31
C ASN A 16 -11.73 -9.73 -11.91
N ARG A 17 -11.80 -9.77 -13.25
CA ARG A 17 -12.64 -10.75 -13.98
C ARG A 17 -12.30 -12.20 -13.66
N LEU A 18 -11.01 -12.51 -13.42
CA LEU A 18 -10.56 -13.86 -13.10
C LEU A 18 -11.01 -14.28 -11.70
N SER A 19 -10.82 -13.41 -10.70
CA SER A 19 -11.29 -13.69 -9.34
C SER A 19 -12.82 -13.73 -9.26
N ALA A 20 -13.52 -12.90 -10.02
CA ALA A 20 -14.99 -12.94 -10.12
C ALA A 20 -15.48 -14.25 -10.75
N ALA A 21 -14.84 -14.73 -11.82
CA ALA A 21 -15.15 -16.02 -12.44
C ALA A 21 -14.87 -17.19 -11.49
N GLY A 22 -13.72 -17.17 -10.80
CA GLY A 22 -13.37 -18.16 -9.78
C GLY A 22 -14.37 -18.20 -8.63
N MET A 23 -14.77 -17.03 -8.11
CA MET A 23 -15.79 -16.92 -7.06
C MET A 23 -17.15 -17.43 -7.52
N ALA A 24 -17.60 -17.07 -8.73
CA ALA A 24 -18.87 -17.54 -9.28
C ALA A 24 -18.88 -19.06 -9.45
N LEU A 25 -17.78 -19.63 -9.96
CA LEU A 25 -17.62 -21.07 -10.13
C LEU A 25 -17.58 -21.80 -8.78
N PHE A 26 -16.86 -21.26 -7.80
CA PHE A 26 -16.82 -21.83 -6.45
C PHE A 26 -18.20 -21.83 -5.78
N ILE A 27 -18.92 -20.70 -5.86
CA ILE A 27 -20.29 -20.59 -5.33
C ILE A 27 -21.22 -21.59 -6.02
N LEU A 28 -21.13 -21.75 -7.34
CA LEU A 28 -21.92 -22.74 -8.07
C LEU A 28 -21.64 -24.17 -7.58
N ILE A 29 -20.37 -24.54 -7.45
CA ILE A 29 -19.98 -25.87 -6.94
C ILE A 29 -20.48 -26.07 -5.52
N LEU A 30 -20.33 -25.07 -4.66
CA LEU A 30 -20.79 -25.11 -3.27
C LEU A 30 -22.32 -25.27 -3.19
N LEU A 31 -23.08 -24.54 -4.00
CA LEU A 31 -24.54 -24.65 -4.05
C LEU A 31 -24.98 -26.04 -4.53
N ILE A 32 -24.36 -26.58 -5.57
CA ILE A 32 -24.65 -27.94 -6.06
C ILE A 32 -24.33 -28.98 -4.98
N ALA A 33 -23.18 -28.86 -4.32
CA ALA A 33 -22.76 -29.77 -3.25
C ALA A 33 -23.68 -29.70 -2.02
N LEU A 34 -24.16 -28.52 -1.64
CA LEU A 34 -25.12 -28.34 -0.55
C LEU A 34 -26.53 -28.85 -0.92
N ALA A 35 -26.93 -28.68 -2.19
CA ALA A 35 -28.20 -29.16 -2.71
C ALA A 35 -28.22 -30.67 -3.00
N ALA A 36 -27.10 -31.39 -2.82
CA ALA A 36 -27.00 -32.83 -3.10
C ALA A 36 -28.16 -33.68 -2.56
N PRO A 37 -28.67 -33.48 -1.32
CA PRO A 37 -29.81 -34.25 -0.80
C PRO A 37 -31.15 -33.94 -1.45
N LEU A 38 -31.26 -32.78 -2.12
CA LEU A 38 -32.48 -32.29 -2.75
C LEU A 38 -32.51 -32.57 -4.26
N LEU A 39 -31.36 -32.87 -4.86
CA LEU A 39 -31.27 -33.19 -6.28
C LEU A 39 -31.82 -34.59 -6.53
N PRO A 40 -32.49 -34.83 -7.68
CA PRO A 40 -33.01 -36.13 -8.07
C PRO A 40 -31.87 -37.06 -8.56
N LEU A 41 -30.86 -37.25 -7.72
CA LEU A 41 -29.73 -38.12 -7.96
C LEU A 41 -29.99 -39.49 -7.31
N PRO A 42 -29.54 -40.60 -7.95
CA PRO A 42 -29.57 -41.90 -7.32
C PRO A 42 -28.71 -41.91 -6.04
N ASP A 43 -28.99 -42.84 -5.13
CA ASP A 43 -28.17 -43.03 -3.94
C ASP A 43 -26.70 -43.26 -4.36
N PRO A 44 -25.75 -42.42 -3.91
CA PRO A 44 -24.35 -42.53 -4.31
C PRO A 44 -23.71 -43.87 -3.93
N ASP A 45 -24.27 -44.59 -2.96
CA ASP A 45 -23.74 -45.85 -2.43
C ASP A 45 -24.50 -47.08 -2.95
N ALA A 46 -25.59 -46.89 -3.70
CA ALA A 46 -26.36 -47.99 -4.30
C ALA A 46 -25.58 -48.70 -5.41
N THR A 47 -25.35 -50.01 -5.23
CA THR A 47 -24.58 -50.85 -6.15
C THR A 47 -25.48 -51.57 -7.16
N ASP A 48 -25.06 -51.59 -8.44
CA ASP A 48 -25.70 -52.34 -9.52
C ASP A 48 -24.64 -53.05 -10.36
N THR A 49 -24.29 -54.27 -9.96
CA THR A 49 -23.22 -55.03 -10.61
C THR A 49 -23.49 -55.36 -12.09
N ALA A 50 -24.75 -55.34 -12.53
CA ALA A 50 -25.13 -55.53 -13.93
C ALA A 50 -24.82 -54.30 -14.79
N ALA A 51 -24.75 -53.11 -14.18
CA ALA A 51 -24.44 -51.84 -14.82
C ALA A 51 -22.98 -51.41 -14.64
N ARG A 52 -22.03 -52.31 -14.37
CA ARG A 52 -20.61 -51.96 -14.12
C ARG A 52 -19.93 -51.28 -15.32
N LEU A 53 -19.11 -50.27 -15.07
CA LEU A 53 -18.21 -49.62 -16.05
C LEU A 53 -18.90 -49.14 -17.34
N ARG A 54 -20.15 -48.66 -17.24
CA ARG A 54 -20.86 -48.06 -18.37
C ARG A 54 -20.17 -46.76 -18.78
N PRO A 55 -19.98 -46.50 -20.09
CA PRO A 55 -19.36 -45.28 -20.56
C PRO A 55 -20.23 -44.04 -20.22
N PRO A 56 -19.64 -42.83 -20.23
CA PRO A 56 -20.39 -41.59 -20.17
C PRO A 56 -21.52 -41.52 -21.21
N PHE A 57 -22.59 -40.80 -20.88
CA PHE A 57 -23.81 -40.69 -21.69
C PHE A 57 -24.62 -41.99 -21.85
N SER A 58 -24.41 -42.97 -20.99
CA SER A 58 -25.29 -44.14 -20.92
C SER A 58 -26.67 -43.76 -20.38
N PRO A 59 -27.77 -44.41 -20.81
CA PRO A 59 -29.11 -44.15 -20.29
C PRO A 59 -29.15 -44.27 -18.76
N GLY A 60 -29.60 -43.21 -18.08
CA GLY A 60 -29.66 -43.12 -16.62
C GLY A 60 -28.34 -42.77 -15.92
N HIS A 61 -27.20 -42.72 -16.64
CA HIS A 61 -25.86 -42.47 -16.08
C HIS A 61 -25.07 -41.47 -16.92
N LEU A 62 -25.28 -40.18 -16.67
CA LEU A 62 -24.68 -39.10 -17.48
C LEU A 62 -23.15 -39.17 -17.54
N LEU A 63 -22.50 -39.45 -16.39
CA LEU A 63 -21.04 -39.56 -16.29
C LEU A 63 -20.55 -41.02 -16.28
N GLY A 64 -21.42 -41.97 -16.61
CA GLY A 64 -21.11 -43.41 -16.57
C GLY A 64 -21.21 -43.99 -15.16
N THR A 65 -20.76 -45.24 -15.02
CA THR A 65 -20.79 -45.98 -13.76
C THR A 65 -19.42 -46.52 -13.37
N ASP A 66 -19.22 -46.73 -12.07
CA ASP A 66 -17.97 -47.24 -11.54
C ASP A 66 -17.88 -48.79 -11.56
N PRO A 67 -16.80 -49.41 -11.02
CA PRO A 67 -16.65 -50.87 -11.00
C PRO A 67 -17.76 -51.63 -10.25
N LEU A 68 -18.46 -50.96 -9.33
CA LEU A 68 -19.58 -51.51 -8.57
C LEU A 68 -20.94 -51.10 -9.17
N GLY A 69 -20.92 -50.46 -10.35
CA GLY A 69 -22.10 -49.97 -11.05
C GLY A 69 -22.77 -48.77 -10.40
N ARG A 70 -22.07 -48.08 -9.49
CA ARG A 70 -22.59 -46.87 -8.85
C ARG A 70 -22.50 -45.69 -9.82
N ASP A 71 -23.49 -44.79 -9.77
CA ASP A 71 -23.53 -43.63 -10.65
C ASP A 71 -22.40 -42.62 -10.34
N VAL A 72 -21.56 -42.33 -11.33
CA VAL A 72 -20.39 -41.46 -11.13
C VAL A 72 -20.80 -40.01 -10.84
N LEU A 73 -21.92 -39.52 -11.40
CA LEU A 73 -22.39 -38.16 -11.17
C LEU A 73 -22.91 -37.97 -9.74
N ALA A 74 -23.73 -38.89 -9.24
CA ALA A 74 -24.19 -38.89 -7.86
C ALA A 74 -23.02 -38.93 -6.89
N ARG A 75 -22.06 -39.85 -7.11
CA ARG A 75 -20.84 -39.93 -6.29
C ARG A 75 -19.98 -38.66 -6.38
N LEU A 76 -19.90 -38.02 -7.54
CA LEU A 76 -19.13 -36.78 -7.72
C LEU A 76 -19.71 -35.63 -6.87
N VAL A 77 -21.02 -35.44 -6.90
CA VAL A 77 -21.70 -34.36 -6.17
C VAL A 77 -21.61 -34.59 -4.66
N TRP A 78 -21.91 -35.80 -4.19
CA TRP A 78 -21.79 -36.17 -2.78
C TRP A 78 -20.33 -36.15 -2.29
N GLY A 79 -19.41 -36.66 -3.10
CA GLY A 79 -17.98 -36.63 -2.81
C GLY A 79 -17.43 -35.21 -2.73
N THR A 80 -17.86 -34.30 -3.61
CA THR A 80 -17.47 -32.88 -3.56
C THR A 80 -17.93 -32.22 -2.26
N ARG A 81 -19.14 -32.53 -1.79
CA ARG A 81 -19.65 -32.06 -0.49
C ARG A 81 -18.76 -32.53 0.67
N VAL A 82 -18.38 -33.80 0.68
CA VAL A 82 -17.52 -34.38 1.72
C VAL A 82 -16.12 -33.75 1.69
N SER A 83 -15.47 -33.68 0.52
CA SER A 83 -14.13 -33.10 0.39
C SER A 83 -14.11 -31.61 0.78
N LEU A 84 -15.15 -30.84 0.44
CA LEU A 84 -15.31 -29.45 0.87
C LEU A 84 -15.43 -29.32 2.39
N ALA A 85 -16.30 -30.14 3.01
CA ALA A 85 -16.52 -30.09 4.45
C ALA A 85 -15.25 -30.41 5.23
N VAL A 86 -14.50 -31.43 4.81
CA VAL A 86 -13.24 -31.82 5.46
C VAL A 86 -12.15 -30.79 5.24
N GLY A 87 -11.94 -30.31 4.01
CA GLY A 87 -10.89 -29.33 3.70
C GLY A 87 -11.11 -27.98 4.39
N ILE A 88 -12.34 -27.46 4.38
CA ILE A 88 -12.70 -26.23 5.09
C ILE A 88 -12.62 -26.44 6.61
N GLY A 89 -13.11 -27.56 7.11
CA GLY A 89 -13.04 -27.92 8.54
C GLY A 89 -11.60 -27.98 9.06
N ALA A 90 -10.71 -28.68 8.35
CA ALA A 90 -9.29 -28.74 8.67
C ALA A 90 -8.65 -27.33 8.65
N THR A 91 -9.04 -26.49 7.68
CA THR A 91 -8.51 -25.13 7.56
C THR A 91 -8.93 -24.27 8.76
N LEU A 92 -10.19 -24.35 9.16
CA LEU A 92 -10.70 -23.61 10.30
C LEU A 92 -10.00 -24.03 11.60
N VAL A 93 -9.83 -25.33 11.84
CA VAL A 93 -9.14 -25.83 13.04
C VAL A 93 -7.69 -25.38 13.05
N ALA A 94 -6.96 -25.55 11.94
CA ALA A 94 -5.57 -25.13 11.83
C ALA A 94 -5.40 -23.62 11.97
N ALA A 95 -6.30 -22.84 11.37
CA ALA A 95 -6.28 -21.38 11.44
C ALA A 95 -6.54 -20.88 12.85
N VAL A 96 -7.52 -21.44 13.57
CA VAL A 96 -7.83 -21.03 14.96
C VAL A 96 -6.67 -21.36 15.89
N LEU A 97 -6.21 -22.61 15.89
CA LEU A 97 -5.14 -23.07 16.79
C LEU A 97 -3.79 -22.43 16.44
N GLY A 98 -3.45 -22.36 15.15
CA GLY A 98 -2.23 -21.72 14.68
C GLY A 98 -2.22 -20.22 14.94
N THR A 99 -3.33 -19.51 14.70
CA THR A 99 -3.42 -18.08 15.01
C THR A 99 -3.27 -17.82 16.51
N ALA A 100 -3.91 -18.61 17.37
CA ALA A 100 -3.76 -18.49 18.81
C ALA A 100 -2.30 -18.68 19.24
N LEU A 101 -1.64 -19.72 18.70
CA LEU A 101 -0.23 -19.99 18.97
C LEU A 101 0.69 -18.85 18.49
N GLY A 102 0.45 -18.34 17.28
CA GLY A 102 1.22 -17.25 16.69
C GLY A 102 1.03 -15.91 17.41
N LEU A 103 -0.19 -15.60 17.86
CA LEU A 103 -0.51 -14.43 18.68
C LEU A 103 0.26 -14.46 20.00
N VAL A 104 0.21 -15.59 20.72
CA VAL A 104 0.89 -15.75 22.00
C VAL A 104 2.39 -15.67 21.81
N ALA A 105 2.95 -16.43 20.86
CA ALA A 105 4.39 -16.44 20.60
C ALA A 105 4.92 -15.06 20.19
N GLY A 106 4.23 -14.36 19.30
CA GLY A 106 4.64 -13.04 18.83
C GLY A 106 4.50 -11.92 19.87
N TYR A 107 3.62 -12.07 20.86
CA TYR A 107 3.36 -11.04 21.86
C TYR A 107 4.09 -11.25 23.19
N ALA A 108 4.17 -12.49 23.69
CA ALA A 108 4.68 -12.79 25.02
C ALA A 108 6.22 -12.73 25.14
N GLY A 109 6.93 -12.82 24.00
CA GLY A 109 8.37 -12.55 23.92
C GLY A 109 9.29 -13.62 24.54
N ALA A 110 10.57 -13.57 24.10
CA ALA A 110 11.72 -14.31 24.62
C ALA A 110 11.51 -15.82 24.87
N ARG A 111 11.17 -16.23 26.09
CA ARG A 111 11.13 -17.66 26.48
C ARG A 111 9.91 -18.39 25.94
N THR A 112 8.73 -17.77 26.02
CA THR A 112 7.49 -18.35 25.52
C THR A 112 7.54 -18.49 24.01
N ASP A 113 8.00 -17.44 23.33
CA ASP A 113 8.22 -17.44 21.89
C ASP A 113 9.19 -18.55 21.46
N THR A 114 10.36 -18.63 22.10
CA THR A 114 11.37 -19.65 21.79
C THR A 114 10.85 -21.07 22.00
N LEU A 115 10.16 -21.33 23.11
CA LEU A 115 9.62 -22.66 23.41
C LEU A 115 8.55 -23.08 22.39
N LEU A 116 7.55 -22.20 22.16
CA LEU A 116 6.45 -22.49 21.24
C LEU A 116 6.97 -22.65 19.81
N MET A 117 7.89 -21.79 19.38
CA MET A 117 8.47 -21.89 18.04
C MET A 117 9.38 -23.09 17.89
N ARG A 118 10.10 -23.51 18.94
CA ARG A 118 10.88 -24.75 18.88
C ARG A 118 9.99 -25.97 18.65
N LEU A 119 8.83 -26.05 19.30
CA LEU A 119 7.85 -27.12 19.06
C LEU A 119 7.29 -27.08 17.64
N VAL A 120 6.96 -25.88 17.15
CA VAL A 120 6.51 -25.66 15.76
C VAL A 120 7.58 -26.08 14.75
N ASP A 121 8.84 -25.71 15.00
CA ASP A 121 9.98 -26.04 14.15
C ASP A 121 10.25 -27.55 14.15
N MET A 122 10.10 -28.22 15.30
CA MET A 122 10.19 -29.68 15.39
C MET A 122 9.11 -30.37 14.55
N LEU A 123 7.86 -29.90 14.62
CA LEU A 123 6.77 -30.46 13.83
C LEU A 123 7.01 -30.29 12.32
N MET A 124 7.56 -29.14 11.92
CA MET A 124 7.90 -28.83 10.54
C MET A 124 9.17 -29.52 10.02
N ALA A 125 9.99 -30.10 10.89
CA ALA A 125 11.15 -30.88 10.48
C ALA A 125 10.73 -32.19 9.79
N PHE A 126 9.51 -32.67 10.05
CA PHE A 126 8.95 -33.84 9.38
C PHE A 126 8.34 -33.45 8.02
N PRO A 127 8.49 -34.28 6.98
CA PRO A 127 7.74 -34.11 5.75
C PRO A 127 6.23 -34.17 6.04
N TYR A 128 5.51 -33.10 5.70
CA TYR A 128 4.12 -32.90 6.11
C TYR A 128 3.19 -34.06 5.69
N VAL A 129 3.34 -34.59 4.48
CA VAL A 129 2.59 -35.78 4.03
C VAL A 129 2.89 -37.01 4.89
N LEU A 130 4.17 -37.28 5.19
CA LEU A 130 4.55 -38.44 6.00
C LEU A 130 4.02 -38.31 7.43
N LEU A 131 4.06 -37.10 7.99
CA LEU A 131 3.50 -36.83 9.31
C LEU A 131 1.98 -37.01 9.32
N ALA A 132 1.27 -36.53 8.30
CA ALA A 132 -0.17 -36.75 8.16
C ALA A 132 -0.49 -38.25 8.06
N LEU A 133 0.24 -38.99 7.23
CA LEU A 133 0.11 -40.45 7.10
C LEU A 133 0.36 -41.17 8.43
N ALA A 134 1.41 -40.79 9.16
CA ALA A 134 1.73 -41.38 10.46
C ALA A 134 0.62 -41.11 11.49
N ILE A 135 0.07 -39.89 11.53
CA ILE A 135 -1.04 -39.54 12.43
C ILE A 135 -2.28 -40.37 12.08
N VAL A 136 -2.63 -40.50 10.80
CA VAL A 136 -3.79 -41.33 10.39
C VAL A 136 -3.53 -42.82 10.64
N ALA A 137 -2.30 -43.30 10.47
CA ALA A 137 -1.95 -44.69 10.79
C ALA A 137 -2.16 -45.02 12.28
N VAL A 138 -1.93 -44.05 13.17
CA VAL A 138 -2.19 -44.21 14.61
C VAL A 138 -3.67 -44.04 14.95
N LEU A 139 -4.36 -43.03 14.38
CA LEU A 139 -5.77 -42.76 14.66
C LEU A 139 -6.73 -43.77 13.99
N GLY A 140 -6.25 -44.48 12.98
CA GLY A 140 -7.04 -45.32 12.10
C GLY A 140 -7.62 -44.55 10.90
N PRO A 141 -7.94 -45.25 9.81
CA PRO A 141 -8.47 -44.61 8.60
C PRO A 141 -9.87 -44.03 8.84
N GLY A 142 -10.15 -42.88 8.24
CA GLY A 142 -11.46 -42.23 8.34
C GLY A 142 -11.41 -40.73 8.08
N LEU A 143 -12.56 -40.16 7.69
CA LEU A 143 -12.67 -38.73 7.33
C LEU A 143 -12.30 -37.79 8.48
N ILE A 144 -12.80 -38.07 9.70
CA ILE A 144 -12.54 -37.24 10.88
C ILE A 144 -11.07 -37.32 11.30
N ASN A 145 -10.48 -38.51 11.23
CA ASN A 145 -9.07 -38.71 11.58
C ASN A 145 -8.14 -38.05 10.54
N ALA A 146 -8.46 -38.15 9.25
CA ALA A 146 -7.76 -37.44 8.19
C ALA A 146 -7.86 -35.91 8.36
N LEU A 147 -9.03 -35.39 8.75
CA LEU A 147 -9.22 -33.97 9.08
C LEU A 147 -8.26 -33.54 10.19
N TYR A 148 -8.21 -34.28 11.30
CA TYR A 148 -7.31 -33.95 12.41
C TYR A 148 -5.84 -34.04 12.02
N ALA A 149 -5.44 -35.09 11.28
CA ALA A 149 -4.08 -35.23 10.80
C ALA A 149 -3.64 -34.02 9.95
N ILE A 150 -4.46 -33.63 8.97
CA ILE A 150 -4.18 -32.48 8.10
C ILE A 150 -4.17 -31.18 8.88
N ALA A 151 -5.13 -30.97 9.79
CA ALA A 151 -5.20 -29.78 10.61
C ALA A 151 -3.94 -29.62 11.47
N ILE A 152 -3.53 -30.67 12.20
CA ILE A 152 -2.36 -30.66 13.09
C ILE A 152 -1.09 -30.33 12.31
N VAL A 153 -0.90 -30.96 11.15
CA VAL A 153 0.25 -30.73 10.28
C VAL A 153 0.32 -29.29 9.77
N ASN A 154 -0.83 -28.62 9.64
CA ASN A 154 -0.92 -27.27 9.11
C ASN A 154 -0.90 -26.14 10.17
N ILE A 155 -1.13 -26.44 11.46
CA ILE A 155 -1.03 -25.47 12.57
C ILE A 155 0.27 -24.66 12.53
N PRO A 156 1.46 -25.27 12.32
CA PRO A 156 2.73 -24.56 12.20
C PRO A 156 2.75 -23.41 11.20
N PHE A 157 2.16 -23.60 10.03
CA PHE A 157 2.19 -22.60 8.96
C PHE A 157 1.37 -21.37 9.32
N PHE A 158 0.21 -21.55 9.96
CA PHE A 158 -0.56 -20.44 10.51
C PHE A 158 0.19 -19.76 11.65
N ALA A 159 0.72 -20.53 12.60
CA ALA A 159 1.44 -19.98 13.75
C ALA A 159 2.63 -19.11 13.35
N ARG A 160 3.44 -19.57 12.38
CA ARG A 160 4.61 -18.83 11.91
C ARG A 160 4.24 -17.55 11.15
N ASN A 161 3.25 -17.62 10.26
CA ASN A 161 2.77 -16.45 9.51
C ASN A 161 2.19 -15.37 10.44
N ILE A 162 1.38 -15.77 11.41
CA ILE A 162 0.76 -14.83 12.36
C ILE A 162 1.81 -14.24 13.31
N ARG A 163 2.71 -15.06 13.86
CA ARG A 163 3.79 -14.58 14.73
C ARG A 163 4.60 -13.45 14.10
N GLY A 164 5.00 -13.60 12.83
CA GLY A 164 5.81 -12.58 12.14
C GLY A 164 5.12 -11.22 12.06
N ARG A 165 3.80 -11.20 11.88
CA ARG A 165 3.00 -9.95 11.84
C ARG A 165 2.78 -9.37 13.22
N VAL A 166 2.53 -10.22 14.21
CA VAL A 166 2.35 -9.80 15.61
C VAL A 166 3.61 -9.17 16.16
N LEU A 167 4.80 -9.73 15.87
CA LEU A 167 6.07 -9.17 16.29
C LEU A 167 6.30 -7.75 15.73
N GLY A 168 5.86 -7.49 14.50
CA GLY A 168 5.94 -6.15 13.90
C GLY A 168 4.94 -5.14 14.47
N LEU A 169 3.84 -5.61 15.06
CA LEU A 169 2.79 -4.77 15.67
C LEU A 169 3.02 -4.56 17.17
N SER A 170 3.60 -5.53 17.88
CA SER A 170 3.75 -5.52 19.34
C SER A 170 4.67 -4.43 19.89
N HIS A 171 5.45 -3.80 19.00
CA HIS A 171 6.36 -2.68 19.28
C HIS A 171 5.92 -1.36 18.62
N GLN A 172 4.66 -1.28 18.16
CA GLN A 172 4.12 -0.04 17.61
C GLN A 172 3.66 0.91 18.72
N PRO A 173 3.77 2.25 18.53
CA PRO A 173 3.43 3.22 19.56
C PRO A 173 2.01 3.09 20.14
N PHE A 174 1.03 2.64 19.34
CA PHE A 174 -0.35 2.45 19.84
C PHE A 174 -0.48 1.27 20.81
N VAL A 175 0.34 0.22 20.66
CA VAL A 175 0.37 -0.91 21.59
C VAL A 175 1.04 -0.50 22.89
N ASP A 176 2.11 0.29 22.83
CA ASP A 176 2.74 0.85 24.02
C ASP A 176 1.81 1.80 24.77
N ALA A 177 1.04 2.64 24.04
CA ALA A 177 0.00 3.47 24.63
C ALA A 177 -1.08 2.63 25.34
N ALA A 178 -1.52 1.53 24.74
CA ALA A 178 -2.48 0.60 25.34
C ALA A 178 -1.94 -0.08 26.62
N ARG A 179 -0.65 -0.42 26.65
CA ARG A 179 0.03 -0.93 27.85
C ARG A 179 0.08 0.13 28.95
N LEU A 180 0.48 1.35 28.60
CA LEU A 180 0.57 2.48 29.53
C LEU A 180 -0.81 2.90 30.07
N SER A 181 -1.87 2.71 29.30
CA SER A 181 -3.25 2.93 29.77
C SER A 181 -3.78 1.81 30.68
N GLY A 182 -2.95 0.82 31.04
CA GLY A 182 -3.31 -0.26 31.95
C GLY A 182 -4.11 -1.41 31.33
N LYS A 183 -4.16 -1.54 30.00
CA LYS A 183 -4.85 -2.70 29.38
C LYS A 183 -4.08 -3.98 29.67
N GLY A 184 -4.80 -5.02 30.09
CA GLY A 184 -4.24 -6.36 30.27
C GLY A 184 -3.80 -7.00 28.94
N HIS A 185 -2.87 -7.96 29.01
CA HIS A 185 -2.28 -8.63 27.85
C HIS A 185 -3.33 -9.24 26.88
N LEU A 186 -4.35 -9.93 27.41
CA LEU A 186 -5.43 -10.51 26.61
C LEU A 186 -6.29 -9.43 25.92
N SER A 187 -6.54 -8.32 26.61
CA SER A 187 -7.28 -7.18 26.05
C SER A 187 -6.50 -6.55 24.89
N ILE A 188 -5.19 -6.36 25.05
CA ILE A 188 -4.32 -5.86 23.98
C ILE A 188 -4.33 -6.82 22.79
N LEU A 189 -4.18 -8.12 23.02
CA LEU A 189 -4.22 -9.12 21.96
C LEU A 189 -5.56 -9.07 21.21
N ALA A 190 -6.70 -9.02 21.91
CA ALA A 190 -8.02 -9.06 21.32
C ALA A 190 -8.47 -7.76 20.65
N THR A 191 -8.09 -6.59 21.21
CA THR A 191 -8.59 -5.29 20.76
C THR A 191 -7.61 -4.49 19.91
N GLU A 192 -6.31 -4.65 20.13
CA GLU A 192 -5.27 -3.88 19.43
C GLU A 192 -4.59 -4.72 18.34
N ILE A 193 -4.22 -5.97 18.65
CA ILE A 193 -3.41 -6.79 17.72
C ILE A 193 -4.29 -7.59 16.76
N PHE A 194 -5.24 -8.38 17.28
CA PHE A 194 -6.07 -9.28 16.48
C PHE A 194 -6.81 -8.59 15.32
N PRO A 195 -7.47 -7.42 15.51
CA PRO A 195 -8.15 -6.73 14.41
C PRO A 195 -7.21 -6.29 13.29
N ASN A 196 -5.96 -5.94 13.62
CA ASN A 196 -4.94 -5.52 12.66
C ASN A 196 -4.35 -6.71 11.86
N ILE A 197 -4.41 -7.92 12.39
CA ILE A 197 -3.95 -9.14 11.68
C ILE A 197 -5.09 -9.92 11.00
N LEU A 198 -6.35 -9.63 11.30
CA LEU A 198 -7.51 -10.32 10.71
C LEU A 198 -7.48 -10.36 9.18
N PRO A 199 -7.13 -9.28 8.45
CA PRO A 199 -6.98 -9.36 6.99
C PRO A 199 -5.95 -10.41 6.54
N VAL A 200 -4.85 -10.56 7.27
CA VAL A 200 -3.79 -11.55 6.98
C VAL A 200 -4.28 -12.97 7.25
N ILE A 201 -5.05 -13.18 8.33
CA ILE A 201 -5.65 -14.48 8.66
C ILE A 201 -6.59 -14.90 7.53
N VAL A 202 -7.50 -14.02 7.11
CA VAL A 202 -8.47 -14.30 6.04
C VAL A 202 -7.76 -14.61 4.71
N VAL A 203 -6.74 -13.84 4.35
CA VAL A 203 -5.94 -14.09 3.14
C VAL A 203 -5.24 -15.44 3.22
N THR A 204 -4.55 -15.74 4.33
CA THR A 204 -3.86 -17.02 4.53
C THR A 204 -4.85 -18.18 4.45
N MET A 205 -5.99 -18.09 5.12
CA MET A 205 -7.04 -19.12 5.05
C MET A 205 -7.51 -19.35 3.61
N SER A 206 -7.82 -18.28 2.88
CA SER A 206 -8.33 -18.38 1.51
C SER A 206 -7.37 -19.09 0.56
N SER A 207 -6.07 -18.90 0.72
CA SER A 207 -5.05 -19.58 -0.09
C SER A 207 -4.76 -21.00 0.39
N THR A 208 -5.00 -21.32 1.67
CA THR A 208 -4.70 -22.64 2.25
C THR A 208 -5.81 -23.67 2.05
N VAL A 209 -7.09 -23.26 1.94
CA VAL A 209 -8.20 -24.21 1.74
C VAL A 209 -7.97 -25.13 0.54
N GLY A 210 -7.49 -24.57 -0.59
CA GLY A 210 -7.19 -25.35 -1.79
C GLY A 210 -6.14 -26.44 -1.56
N TRP A 211 -5.07 -26.12 -0.82
CA TRP A 211 -4.03 -27.10 -0.44
C TRP A 211 -4.59 -28.18 0.48
N MET A 212 -5.41 -27.81 1.46
CA MET A 212 -6.00 -28.80 2.39
C MET A 212 -6.97 -29.76 1.72
N ILE A 213 -7.73 -29.30 0.73
CA ILE A 213 -8.58 -30.17 -0.10
C ILE A 213 -7.70 -31.17 -0.87
N LEU A 214 -6.58 -30.72 -1.44
CA LEU A 214 -5.65 -31.60 -2.15
C LEU A 214 -4.98 -32.63 -1.23
N GLU A 215 -4.57 -32.22 -0.02
CA GLU A 215 -4.02 -33.12 1.00
C GLU A 215 -5.03 -34.17 1.45
N THR A 216 -6.29 -33.76 1.68
CA THR A 216 -7.40 -34.66 2.05
C THR A 216 -7.64 -35.67 0.94
N ALA A 217 -7.73 -35.21 -0.31
CA ALA A 217 -7.90 -36.07 -1.46
C ALA A 217 -6.71 -37.04 -1.61
N GLY A 218 -5.48 -36.60 -1.32
CA GLY A 218 -4.29 -37.44 -1.31
C GLY A 218 -4.33 -38.56 -0.26
N LEU A 219 -4.74 -38.25 0.97
CA LEU A 219 -4.88 -39.27 2.03
C LEU A 219 -6.00 -40.26 1.70
N SER A 220 -7.15 -39.78 1.20
CA SER A 220 -8.24 -40.63 0.72
C SER A 220 -7.83 -41.50 -0.47
N PHE A 221 -7.03 -40.97 -1.39
CA PHE A 221 -6.48 -41.71 -2.53
C PHE A 221 -5.59 -42.88 -2.09
N LEU A 222 -4.86 -42.71 -0.97
CA LEU A 222 -4.05 -43.75 -0.34
C LEU A 222 -4.86 -44.72 0.55
N GLY A 223 -6.18 -44.58 0.62
CA GLY A 223 -7.07 -45.44 1.41
C GLY A 223 -7.14 -45.09 2.91
N LEU A 224 -6.55 -43.97 3.32
CA LEU A 224 -6.47 -43.55 4.72
C LEU A 224 -7.56 -42.53 5.10
N GLY A 225 -8.25 -41.97 4.11
CA GLY A 225 -9.39 -41.06 4.28
C GLY A 225 -10.74 -41.78 4.30
N ALA A 226 -11.65 -41.38 3.41
CA ALA A 226 -13.00 -41.92 3.33
C ALA A 226 -13.01 -43.44 3.11
N GLN A 227 -13.81 -44.17 3.89
CA GLN A 227 -13.92 -45.62 3.79
C GLN A 227 -15.15 -46.02 2.96
N PRO A 228 -15.07 -47.06 2.12
CA PRO A 228 -16.24 -47.58 1.41
C PRO A 228 -17.39 -47.90 2.37
N PRO A 229 -18.65 -47.61 2.00
CA PRO A 229 -19.10 -47.19 0.66
C PRO A 229 -18.93 -45.68 0.36
N GLN A 230 -18.66 -44.85 1.37
CA GLN A 230 -18.74 -43.39 1.31
C GLN A 230 -18.03 -42.77 0.09
N ALA A 231 -18.72 -41.85 -0.58
CA ALA A 231 -18.17 -41.08 -1.68
C ALA A 231 -17.28 -39.92 -1.16
N ASP A 232 -16.05 -39.84 -1.67
CA ASP A 232 -15.12 -38.73 -1.51
C ASP A 232 -14.26 -38.63 -2.78
N LEU A 233 -13.91 -37.41 -3.21
CA LEU A 233 -13.21 -37.22 -4.48
C LEU A 233 -11.86 -37.96 -4.54
N GLY A 234 -11.13 -38.00 -3.43
CA GLY A 234 -9.85 -38.71 -3.35
C GLY A 234 -10.01 -40.22 -3.40
N SER A 235 -10.99 -40.78 -2.69
CA SER A 235 -11.24 -42.23 -2.68
C SER A 235 -11.76 -42.72 -4.04
N MET A 236 -12.60 -41.92 -4.71
CA MET A 236 -13.06 -42.16 -6.07
C MET A 236 -11.89 -42.19 -7.07
N LEU A 237 -10.98 -41.21 -6.99
CA LEU A 237 -9.78 -41.18 -7.83
C LEU A 237 -8.86 -42.39 -7.57
N GLY A 238 -8.72 -42.78 -6.30
CA GLY A 238 -7.92 -43.94 -5.88
C GLY A 238 -8.45 -45.27 -6.42
N GLN A 239 -9.77 -45.47 -6.35
CA GLN A 239 -10.47 -46.64 -6.92
C GLN A 239 -10.40 -46.64 -8.45
N GLY A 240 -10.59 -45.49 -9.08
CA GLY A 240 -10.54 -45.32 -10.54
C GLY A 240 -9.15 -45.59 -11.13
N ARG A 241 -8.06 -45.43 -10.36
CA ARG A 241 -6.69 -45.69 -10.81
C ARG A 241 -6.51 -47.06 -11.46
N ALA A 242 -7.14 -48.09 -10.90
CA ALA A 242 -7.07 -49.45 -11.45
C ALA A 242 -7.76 -49.60 -12.82
N GLN A 243 -8.67 -48.68 -13.16
CA GLN A 243 -9.47 -48.71 -14.38
C GLN A 243 -9.08 -47.65 -15.40
N LEU A 244 -7.91 -47.01 -15.25
CA LEU A 244 -7.50 -45.92 -16.13
C LEU A 244 -7.46 -46.31 -17.61
N PHE A 245 -7.08 -47.54 -17.93
CA PHE A 245 -6.98 -48.03 -19.30
C PHE A 245 -8.30 -48.59 -19.86
N THR A 246 -9.23 -49.00 -19.00
CA THR A 246 -10.49 -49.67 -19.36
C THR A 246 -11.69 -48.73 -19.31
N ALA A 247 -11.72 -47.85 -18.32
CA ALA A 247 -12.79 -46.90 -18.05
C ALA A 247 -12.21 -45.61 -17.46
N ALA A 248 -11.48 -44.85 -18.28
CA ALA A 248 -10.74 -43.66 -17.86
C ALA A 248 -11.61 -42.61 -17.13
N HIS A 249 -12.91 -42.51 -17.48
CA HIS A 249 -13.84 -41.58 -16.87
C HIS A 249 -13.99 -41.77 -15.35
N VAL A 250 -13.85 -42.99 -14.83
CA VAL A 250 -13.95 -43.30 -13.39
C VAL A 250 -12.86 -42.59 -12.58
N ALA A 251 -11.67 -42.38 -13.15
CA ALA A 251 -10.59 -41.63 -12.52
C ALA A 251 -10.53 -40.16 -12.96
N LEU A 252 -10.77 -39.89 -14.25
CA LEU A 252 -10.59 -38.56 -14.83
C LEU A 252 -11.62 -37.56 -14.29
N VAL A 253 -12.87 -37.99 -14.11
CA VAL A 253 -13.97 -37.14 -13.62
C VAL A 253 -13.70 -36.60 -12.19
N PRO A 254 -13.43 -37.43 -11.17
CA PRO A 254 -13.10 -36.91 -9.84
C PRO A 254 -11.79 -36.10 -9.83
N GLY A 255 -10.79 -36.48 -10.62
CA GLY A 255 -9.54 -35.71 -10.74
C GLY A 255 -9.76 -34.30 -11.31
N LEU A 256 -10.57 -34.18 -12.37
CA LEU A 256 -10.93 -32.90 -12.96
C LEU A 256 -11.76 -32.04 -12.00
N MET A 257 -12.66 -32.65 -11.23
CA MET A 257 -13.44 -31.95 -10.21
C MET A 257 -12.54 -31.39 -9.10
N ILE A 258 -11.55 -32.15 -8.61
CA ILE A 258 -10.55 -31.64 -7.64
C ILE A 258 -9.81 -30.43 -8.23
N PHE A 259 -9.34 -30.53 -9.49
CA PHE A 259 -8.64 -29.45 -10.16
C PHE A 259 -9.51 -28.18 -10.27
N ILE A 260 -10.74 -28.31 -10.80
CA ILE A 260 -11.69 -27.21 -10.95
C ILE A 260 -12.02 -26.58 -9.59
N LEU A 261 -12.25 -27.41 -8.57
CA LEU A 261 -12.57 -26.96 -7.23
C LEU A 261 -11.42 -26.14 -6.63
N VAL A 262 -10.19 -26.68 -6.63
CA VAL A 262 -9.01 -26.00 -6.08
C VAL A 262 -8.70 -24.71 -6.85
N MET A 263 -8.80 -24.72 -8.19
CA MET A 263 -8.63 -23.52 -8.99
C MET A 263 -9.68 -22.45 -8.69
N SER A 264 -10.94 -22.83 -8.53
CA SER A 264 -12.02 -21.89 -8.21
C SER A 264 -11.80 -21.20 -6.87
N ILE A 265 -11.36 -21.94 -5.84
CA ILE A 265 -11.06 -21.43 -4.50
C ILE A 265 -9.84 -20.51 -4.52
N ASN A 266 -8.76 -20.91 -5.19
CA ASN A 266 -7.53 -20.10 -5.25
C ASN A 266 -7.80 -18.75 -5.95
N LEU A 267 -8.49 -18.77 -7.10
CA LEU A 267 -8.88 -17.53 -7.81
C LEU A 267 -9.82 -16.65 -6.98
N ALA A 268 -10.77 -17.26 -6.26
CA ALA A 268 -11.64 -16.55 -5.33
C ALA A 268 -10.85 -15.91 -4.16
N GLY A 269 -9.87 -16.62 -3.62
CA GLY A 269 -8.97 -16.16 -2.56
C GLY A 269 -8.13 -14.95 -2.95
N ASP A 270 -7.60 -14.94 -4.18
CA ASP A 270 -6.90 -13.77 -4.72
C ASP A 270 -7.79 -12.53 -4.73
N GLY A 271 -9.07 -12.68 -5.10
CA GLY A 271 -10.04 -11.58 -5.05
C GLY A 271 -10.32 -11.07 -3.63
N ILE A 272 -10.39 -11.97 -2.65
CA ILE A 272 -10.55 -11.61 -1.23
C ILE A 272 -9.32 -10.83 -0.74
N ARG A 273 -8.12 -11.28 -1.12
CA ARG A 273 -6.85 -10.59 -0.81
C ARG A 273 -6.82 -9.18 -1.39
N ASP A 274 -7.22 -9.03 -2.64
CA ASP A 274 -7.19 -7.73 -3.31
C ASP A 274 -8.10 -6.70 -2.64
N VAL A 275 -9.26 -7.14 -2.14
CA VAL A 275 -10.24 -6.30 -1.44
C VAL A 275 -9.78 -5.89 -0.04
N LEU A 276 -9.07 -6.78 0.63
CA LEU A 276 -8.58 -6.58 1.99
C LEU A 276 -7.29 -5.75 2.02
N ASP A 277 -6.56 -5.63 0.91
CA ASP A 277 -5.41 -4.73 0.80
C ASP A 277 -5.85 -3.26 0.65
N PRO A 278 -5.57 -2.39 1.64
CA PRO A 278 -5.92 -0.98 1.57
C PRO A 278 -5.24 -0.22 0.42
N ARG A 279 -4.08 -0.70 -0.05
CA ARG A 279 -3.30 -0.07 -1.13
C ARG A 279 -3.93 -0.29 -2.50
N LEU A 280 -4.62 -1.41 -2.70
CA LEU A 280 -5.31 -1.70 -3.96
C LEU A 280 -6.60 -0.88 -4.08
N ARG A 281 -7.21 -0.46 -2.95
CA ARG A 281 -8.36 0.46 -2.92
C ARG A 281 -8.05 1.86 -3.47
N SER A 282 -6.78 2.28 -3.52
CA SER A 282 -6.35 3.57 -4.08
C SER A 282 -5.90 3.50 -5.55
N GLY A 283 -6.09 2.37 -6.25
CA GLY A 283 -5.78 2.23 -7.67
C GLY A 283 -4.36 1.74 -8.00
N ALA A 284 -3.68 1.10 -7.04
CA ALA A 284 -2.28 0.67 -7.15
C ALA A 284 -2.00 -0.55 -8.07
N LEU A 285 -3.00 -1.06 -8.82
CA LEU A 285 -2.78 -2.13 -9.82
C LEU A 285 -2.12 -1.63 -11.11
N ALA A 286 -2.07 -0.30 -11.33
CA ALA A 286 -1.32 0.27 -12.44
C ALA A 286 0.15 0.48 -12.05
N ARG A 287 1.06 0.20 -12.97
CA ARG A 287 2.50 0.46 -12.79
C ARG A 287 2.71 1.93 -12.42
N PRO A 288 3.46 2.24 -11.35
CA PRO A 288 3.83 3.61 -11.02
C PRO A 288 4.51 4.27 -12.21
N GLN A 289 4.07 5.49 -12.55
CA GLN A 289 4.66 6.26 -13.63
C GLN A 289 5.81 7.15 -13.11
N ALA A 290 6.84 7.37 -13.92
CA ALA A 290 7.97 8.23 -13.59
C ALA A 290 7.62 9.73 -13.58
N VAL A 291 6.50 10.09 -14.21
CA VAL A 291 5.95 11.44 -14.31
C VAL A 291 4.46 11.37 -14.01
N THR A 292 3.91 12.38 -13.34
CA THR A 292 2.46 12.49 -13.09
C THR A 292 1.67 12.44 -14.40
N GLU A 293 0.60 11.63 -14.43
CA GLU A 293 -0.31 11.57 -15.57
C GLU A 293 -0.91 12.96 -15.86
N VAL A 294 -0.87 13.37 -17.13
CA VAL A 294 -1.48 14.62 -17.61
C VAL A 294 -2.71 14.26 -18.45
N ALA A 295 -3.89 14.64 -17.98
CA ALA A 295 -5.18 14.40 -18.63
C ALA A 295 -5.92 15.74 -18.85
N ARG A 296 -5.25 16.67 -19.54
CA ARG A 296 -5.81 17.98 -19.89
C ARG A 296 -6.62 17.90 -21.20
N GLN A 297 -7.79 18.53 -21.24
CA GLN A 297 -8.68 18.50 -22.41
C GLN A 297 -8.25 19.43 -23.55
N ALA A 298 -7.41 20.43 -23.28
CA ALA A 298 -6.68 21.24 -24.26
C ALA A 298 -5.53 21.97 -23.54
N ALA A 299 -4.41 22.22 -24.24
CA ALA A 299 -3.44 23.22 -23.78
C ALA A 299 -4.16 24.57 -23.73
N PRO A 300 -3.92 25.45 -22.73
CA PRO A 300 -4.44 26.80 -22.76
C PRO A 300 -4.07 27.43 -24.12
N GLY A 301 -5.06 27.63 -24.99
CA GLY A 301 -4.88 28.41 -26.20
C GLY A 301 -4.39 29.80 -25.82
N ALA A 302 -3.55 30.40 -26.64
CA ALA A 302 -2.92 31.71 -26.43
C ALA A 302 -3.87 32.92 -26.15
N GLY A 303 -5.16 32.69 -25.90
CA GLY A 303 -6.18 33.70 -25.64
C GLY A 303 -6.89 33.62 -24.28
N ALA A 304 -6.56 32.70 -23.37
CA ALA A 304 -7.17 32.64 -22.03
C ALA A 304 -6.20 33.17 -20.96
N ARG A 305 -6.37 34.45 -20.58
CA ARG A 305 -5.52 35.20 -19.64
C ARG A 305 -4.03 35.18 -19.99
N THR A 306 -3.68 35.90 -21.05
CA THR A 306 -2.32 36.39 -21.27
C THR A 306 -1.90 37.29 -20.11
N SER A 307 -1.37 36.71 -19.03
CA SER A 307 -0.15 37.28 -18.49
C SER A 307 0.89 37.03 -19.57
N THR A 308 1.22 38.05 -20.35
CA THR A 308 2.42 38.08 -21.18
C THR A 308 3.55 37.43 -20.38
N PRO A 309 4.38 36.51 -20.95
CA PRO A 309 5.52 35.96 -20.22
C PRO A 309 6.26 37.14 -19.58
N GLN A 310 6.18 37.25 -18.25
CA GLN A 310 6.80 38.37 -17.55
C GLN A 310 8.29 38.20 -17.79
N THR A 311 8.87 39.11 -18.57
CA THR A 311 10.30 39.14 -18.86
C THR A 311 11.05 39.04 -17.53
N GLY A 312 11.78 37.93 -17.30
CA GLY A 312 12.52 37.67 -16.05
C GLY A 312 11.91 36.65 -15.07
N ALA A 313 10.86 35.91 -15.44
CA ALA A 313 10.32 34.80 -14.64
C ALA A 313 10.76 33.42 -15.19
N PRO A 314 11.77 32.75 -14.58
CA PRO A 314 12.20 31.44 -15.04
C PRO A 314 11.12 30.36 -14.87
N LEU A 315 10.18 30.51 -13.93
CA LEU A 315 9.08 29.56 -13.72
C LEU A 315 7.72 30.25 -13.62
N SER A 316 6.77 29.79 -14.44
CA SER A 316 5.37 30.21 -14.44
C SER A 316 4.46 28.98 -14.32
N VAL A 317 3.49 29.03 -13.44
CA VAL A 317 2.39 28.07 -13.31
C VAL A 317 1.11 28.81 -13.70
N GLU A 318 0.35 28.27 -14.65
CA GLU A 318 -0.82 28.93 -15.24
C GLU A 318 -2.05 28.02 -15.12
N GLY A 319 -3.04 28.42 -14.33
CA GLY A 319 -4.33 27.71 -14.20
C GLY A 319 -4.23 26.24 -13.79
N LEU A 320 -3.20 25.86 -13.03
CA LEU A 320 -2.92 24.48 -12.67
C LEU A 320 -4.07 23.88 -11.86
N SER A 321 -4.58 22.74 -12.33
CA SER A 321 -5.58 21.94 -11.62
C SER A 321 -5.12 20.50 -11.52
N VAL A 322 -5.17 19.95 -10.31
CA VAL A 322 -4.65 18.62 -9.98
C VAL A 322 -5.66 17.90 -9.10
N GLY A 323 -5.88 16.62 -9.37
CA GLY A 323 -6.78 15.80 -8.57
C GLY A 323 -6.29 14.37 -8.42
N PHE A 324 -6.94 13.64 -7.51
CA PHE A 324 -6.67 12.24 -7.23
C PHE A 324 -7.84 11.37 -7.69
N ARG A 325 -7.54 10.42 -8.57
CA ARG A 325 -8.51 9.45 -9.08
C ARG A 325 -8.94 8.50 -7.96
N SER A 326 -10.25 8.41 -7.75
CA SER A 326 -10.88 7.46 -6.82
C SER A 326 -12.03 6.77 -7.55
N GLY A 327 -11.78 5.56 -8.04
CA GLY A 327 -12.67 4.89 -8.99
C GLY A 327 -12.78 5.67 -10.30
N ARG A 328 -14.01 6.06 -10.69
CA ARG A 328 -14.27 6.88 -11.89
C ARG A 328 -14.25 8.39 -11.63
N ALA A 329 -14.19 8.83 -10.38
CA ALA A 329 -14.21 10.24 -10.02
C ALA A 329 -12.80 10.79 -9.78
N ILE A 330 -12.57 12.07 -10.06
CA ILE A 330 -11.35 12.79 -9.69
C ILE A 330 -11.70 13.75 -8.56
N ARG A 331 -11.05 13.59 -7.41
CA ARG A 331 -11.19 14.53 -6.28
C ARG A 331 -10.17 15.66 -6.45
N PRO A 332 -10.59 16.93 -6.61
CA PRO A 332 -9.66 18.04 -6.83
C PRO A 332 -8.89 18.37 -5.54
N ALA A 333 -7.58 18.51 -5.67
CA ALA A 333 -6.67 18.95 -4.62
C ALA A 333 -6.11 20.35 -4.90
N VAL A 334 -5.87 20.69 -6.17
CA VAL A 334 -5.43 22.01 -6.63
C VAL A 334 -6.41 22.47 -7.71
N ARG A 335 -6.82 23.75 -7.67
CA ARG A 335 -7.88 24.33 -8.49
C ARG A 335 -7.43 25.69 -9.03
N ASP A 336 -7.17 25.77 -10.33
CA ASP A 336 -6.87 27.02 -11.04
C ASP A 336 -5.75 27.86 -10.36
N VAL A 337 -4.66 27.19 -9.95
CA VAL A 337 -3.53 27.87 -9.31
C VAL A 337 -2.63 28.49 -10.36
N SER A 338 -2.38 29.79 -10.22
CA SER A 338 -1.38 30.51 -11.01
C SER A 338 -0.33 31.13 -10.09
N LEU A 339 0.95 30.96 -10.43
CA LEU A 339 2.10 31.41 -9.63
C LEU A 339 3.25 31.79 -10.57
N THR A 340 4.03 32.80 -10.22
CA THR A 340 5.20 33.21 -11.00
C THR A 340 6.39 33.46 -10.08
N LEU A 341 7.48 32.75 -10.32
CA LEU A 341 8.75 32.89 -9.62
C LEU A 341 9.74 33.65 -10.50
N ARG A 342 10.22 34.81 -10.02
CA ARG A 342 11.19 35.66 -10.72
C ARG A 342 12.62 35.19 -10.48
N GLN A 343 13.53 35.57 -11.38
CA GLN A 343 14.93 35.19 -11.24
C GLN A 343 15.54 35.77 -9.96
N GLY A 344 16.17 34.91 -9.16
CA GLY A 344 16.79 35.28 -7.89
C GLY A 344 15.79 35.68 -6.80
N GLU A 345 14.48 35.52 -7.01
CA GLU A 345 13.45 35.81 -6.01
C GLU A 345 13.26 34.64 -5.06
N CYS A 346 12.86 34.93 -3.82
CA CYS A 346 12.30 33.96 -2.89
C CYS A 346 10.78 34.16 -2.77
N LEU A 347 10.00 33.22 -3.33
CA LEU A 347 8.54 33.19 -3.24
C LEU A 347 8.11 32.19 -2.16
N GLY A 348 7.39 32.66 -1.14
CA GLY A 348 6.77 31.83 -0.11
C GLY A 348 5.38 31.34 -0.54
N VAL A 349 5.06 30.06 -0.32
CA VAL A 349 3.70 29.52 -0.41
C VAL A 349 3.27 29.05 0.98
N ILE A 350 2.24 29.70 1.54
CA ILE A 350 1.77 29.46 2.91
C ILE A 350 0.29 29.09 2.96
N GLY A 351 -0.11 28.34 3.99
CA GLY A 351 -1.49 27.91 4.20
C GLY A 351 -1.55 26.70 5.13
N GLU A 352 -2.75 26.31 5.54
CA GLU A 352 -2.97 25.15 6.42
C GLU A 352 -2.51 23.82 5.80
N SER A 353 -2.32 22.80 6.66
CA SER A 353 -2.10 21.44 6.21
C SER A 353 -3.25 20.98 5.32
N GLY A 354 -2.94 20.39 4.17
CA GLY A 354 -3.95 19.96 3.19
C GLY A 354 -4.48 21.06 2.26
N SER A 355 -3.99 22.30 2.33
CA SER A 355 -4.45 23.38 1.43
C SER A 355 -4.02 23.22 -0.03
N GLY A 356 -3.10 22.29 -0.33
CA GLY A 356 -2.65 21.94 -1.68
C GLY A 356 -1.19 22.34 -2.01
N LYS A 357 -0.46 22.95 -1.07
CA LYS A 357 0.91 23.48 -1.29
C LYS A 357 1.90 22.45 -1.87
N SER A 358 2.07 21.32 -1.19
CA SER A 358 2.98 20.25 -1.63
C SER A 358 2.50 19.61 -2.94
N VAL A 359 1.18 19.53 -3.19
CA VAL A 359 0.66 19.03 -4.47
C VAL A 359 1.02 19.99 -5.61
N THR A 360 0.89 21.30 -5.41
CA THR A 360 1.32 22.32 -6.38
C THR A 360 2.82 22.19 -6.68
N ALA A 361 3.66 22.09 -5.66
CA ALA A 361 5.11 21.98 -5.82
C ALA A 361 5.57 20.67 -6.46
N LEU A 362 5.00 19.54 -6.04
CA LEU A 362 5.27 18.25 -6.70
C LEU A 362 4.79 18.27 -8.16
N SER A 363 3.72 19.00 -8.47
CA SER A 363 3.21 19.10 -9.86
C SER A 363 4.16 19.87 -10.76
N ILE A 364 4.82 20.92 -10.26
CA ILE A 364 5.90 21.62 -11.00
C ILE A 364 6.98 20.64 -11.45
N MET A 365 7.30 19.68 -10.59
CA MET A 365 8.27 18.64 -10.89
C MET A 365 7.66 17.42 -11.58
N GLY A 366 6.34 17.32 -11.77
CA GLY A 366 5.67 16.11 -12.24
C GLY A 366 5.87 14.89 -11.32
N LEU A 367 6.04 15.11 -10.01
CA LEU A 367 6.34 14.11 -8.98
C LEU A 367 5.11 13.71 -8.13
N VAL A 368 3.92 14.21 -8.45
CA VAL A 368 2.69 13.71 -7.80
C VAL A 368 2.53 12.23 -8.19
N ALA A 369 2.46 11.36 -7.18
CA ALA A 369 2.38 9.91 -7.38
C ALA A 369 1.19 9.57 -8.29
N SER A 370 1.48 8.88 -9.40
CA SER A 370 0.48 8.57 -10.42
C SER A 370 0.57 7.09 -10.82
N PRO A 371 -0.52 6.32 -10.67
CA PRO A 371 -1.79 6.68 -10.01
C PRO A 371 -1.66 6.94 -8.48
N PRO A 372 -2.61 7.64 -7.83
CA PRO A 372 -3.87 8.18 -8.40
C PRO A 372 -3.81 9.64 -8.85
N GLY A 373 -2.68 10.34 -8.72
CA GLY A 373 -2.56 11.76 -9.08
C GLY A 373 -2.66 12.00 -10.59
N VAL A 374 -3.43 13.02 -10.98
CA VAL A 374 -3.64 13.43 -12.38
C VAL A 374 -3.69 14.96 -12.46
N ILE A 375 -2.92 15.53 -13.37
CA ILE A 375 -3.01 16.95 -13.75
C ILE A 375 -4.12 17.09 -14.79
N THR A 376 -5.17 17.85 -14.46
CA THR A 376 -6.39 17.94 -15.28
C THR A 376 -6.48 19.21 -16.11
N ALA A 377 -5.75 20.27 -15.72
CA ALA A 377 -5.70 21.53 -16.47
C ALA A 377 -4.46 22.35 -16.12
N GLY A 378 -4.18 23.37 -16.94
CA GLY A 378 -3.12 24.35 -16.76
C GLY A 378 -1.85 24.05 -17.55
N ALA A 379 -0.84 24.88 -17.32
CA ALA A 379 0.50 24.80 -17.91
C ALA A 379 1.58 25.07 -16.84
N ILE A 380 2.75 24.45 -17.01
CA ILE A 380 3.91 24.69 -16.15
C ILE A 380 5.08 25.05 -17.06
N ARG A 381 5.43 26.33 -17.13
CA ARG A 381 6.42 26.86 -18.04
C ARG A 381 7.76 27.09 -17.34
N LEU A 382 8.82 26.53 -17.91
CA LEU A 382 10.21 26.82 -17.56
C LEU A 382 10.86 27.57 -18.72
N ASP A 383 11.27 28.83 -18.50
CA ASP A 383 11.77 29.74 -19.54
C ASP A 383 10.85 29.80 -20.79
N GLY A 384 9.53 29.75 -20.56
CA GLY A 384 8.50 29.78 -21.59
C GLY A 384 8.10 28.42 -22.18
N GLU A 385 8.89 27.35 -21.99
CA GLU A 385 8.59 25.99 -22.46
C GLU A 385 7.61 25.29 -21.49
N ASP A 386 6.43 24.86 -21.98
CA ASP A 386 5.47 24.09 -21.17
C ASP A 386 5.97 22.64 -20.97
N LEU A 387 6.28 22.31 -19.72
CA LEU A 387 6.82 21.02 -19.31
C LEU A 387 5.77 19.90 -19.36
N LEU A 388 4.47 20.24 -19.29
CA LEU A 388 3.40 19.24 -19.32
C LEU A 388 3.25 18.58 -20.72
N ASP A 389 3.72 19.24 -21.77
CA ASP A 389 3.69 18.77 -23.17
C ASP A 389 4.87 17.84 -23.49
N ARG A 390 5.92 17.89 -22.66
CA ARG A 390 7.19 17.22 -22.89
C ARG A 390 7.58 16.36 -21.69
N PRO A 391 6.75 15.39 -21.27
CA PRO A 391 7.05 14.55 -20.11
C PRO A 391 8.37 13.77 -20.26
N SER A 392 8.79 13.46 -21.48
CA SER A 392 10.09 12.83 -21.76
C SER A 392 11.30 13.73 -21.43
N ARG A 393 11.14 15.05 -21.47
CA ARG A 393 12.17 16.02 -21.08
C ARG A 393 12.19 16.29 -19.58
N MET A 394 11.19 15.84 -18.84
CA MET A 394 11.11 16.07 -17.39
C MET A 394 12.38 15.57 -16.68
N ALA A 395 12.92 14.42 -17.11
CA ALA A 395 14.15 13.86 -16.56
C ALA A 395 15.39 14.72 -16.78
N SER A 396 15.49 15.50 -17.87
CA SER A 396 16.66 16.33 -18.14
C SER A 396 16.70 17.62 -17.32
N PHE A 397 15.55 18.09 -16.81
CA PHE A 397 15.46 19.32 -16.03
C PHE A 397 15.45 19.08 -14.52
N ARG A 398 14.85 17.97 -14.05
CA ARG A 398 14.86 17.59 -12.63
C ARG A 398 16.30 17.42 -12.14
N GLY A 399 16.67 18.05 -11.04
CA GLY A 399 18.01 17.95 -10.46
C GLY A 399 19.09 18.73 -11.21
N ALA A 400 18.93 19.01 -12.51
CA ALA A 400 19.85 19.85 -13.28
C ALA A 400 19.51 21.34 -13.23
N ARG A 401 18.23 21.67 -13.48
CA ARG A 401 17.74 23.06 -13.55
C ARG A 401 16.76 23.40 -12.45
N VAL A 402 15.90 22.44 -12.10
CA VAL A 402 14.96 22.57 -10.97
C VAL A 402 15.23 21.45 -10.00
N ALA A 403 15.55 21.79 -8.75
CA ALA A 403 15.78 20.83 -7.69
C ALA A 403 14.69 20.91 -6.62
N TYR A 404 14.53 19.81 -5.87
CA TYR A 404 13.50 19.68 -4.84
C TYR A 404 14.12 19.23 -3.52
N ILE A 405 13.78 19.91 -2.42
CA ILE A 405 14.06 19.47 -1.06
C ILE A 405 12.75 18.96 -0.47
N PHE A 406 12.71 17.66 -0.16
CA PHE A 406 11.54 16.99 0.42
C PHE A 406 11.37 17.29 1.91
N GLN A 407 10.13 17.22 2.37
CA GLN A 407 9.72 17.49 3.76
C GLN A 407 10.36 16.55 4.79
N ASP A 408 10.56 15.26 4.47
CA ASP A 408 11.20 14.28 5.37
C ASP A 408 12.41 13.60 4.70
N PRO A 409 13.64 13.97 5.10
CA PRO A 409 14.87 13.36 4.59
C PRO A 409 14.95 11.84 4.75
N LEU A 410 14.35 11.27 5.80
CA LEU A 410 14.44 9.83 6.06
C LEU A 410 13.70 9.03 4.99
N THR A 411 12.60 9.58 4.48
CA THR A 411 11.83 8.96 3.39
C THR A 411 12.47 9.16 2.02
N SER A 412 13.26 10.22 1.82
CA SER A 412 13.93 10.49 0.56
C SER A 412 15.29 9.80 0.41
N LEU A 413 15.98 9.48 1.52
CA LEU A 413 17.29 8.83 1.48
C LEU A 413 17.16 7.31 1.40
N HIS A 414 17.99 6.68 0.58
CA HIS A 414 18.05 5.23 0.50
C HIS A 414 18.67 4.63 1.79
N PRO A 415 17.94 3.85 2.59
CA PRO A 415 18.37 3.46 3.94
C PRO A 415 19.58 2.51 3.94
N MET A 416 19.77 1.74 2.85
CA MET A 416 20.87 0.80 2.69
C MET A 416 22.03 1.32 1.82
N MET A 417 22.11 2.62 1.56
CA MET A 417 23.20 3.21 0.78
C MET A 417 23.94 4.29 1.59
N PRO A 418 25.29 4.35 1.56
CA PRO A 418 26.03 5.44 2.18
C PRO A 418 25.66 6.80 1.59
N VAL A 419 25.57 7.83 2.43
CA VAL A 419 25.12 9.17 2.01
C VAL A 419 26.04 9.82 0.98
N GLY A 420 27.36 9.61 1.09
CA GLY A 420 28.31 10.11 0.10
C GLY A 420 28.11 9.48 -1.28
N ARG A 421 27.67 8.22 -1.34
CA ARG A 421 27.35 7.56 -2.61
C ARG A 421 26.06 8.13 -3.23
N GLN A 422 25.06 8.44 -2.42
CA GLN A 422 23.80 9.05 -2.89
C GLN A 422 24.02 10.45 -3.46
N ILE A 423 24.85 11.28 -2.82
CA ILE A 423 25.23 12.60 -3.35
C ILE A 423 26.05 12.47 -4.64
N ALA A 424 26.99 11.52 -4.69
CA ALA A 424 27.78 11.27 -5.90
C ALA A 424 26.91 10.80 -7.07
N GLU A 425 25.88 10.00 -6.81
CA GLU A 425 24.89 9.58 -7.82
C GLU A 425 24.15 10.79 -8.40
N ALA A 426 23.67 11.71 -7.55
CA ALA A 426 23.05 12.95 -7.98
C ALA A 426 23.99 13.80 -8.87
N VAL A 427 25.28 13.88 -8.54
CA VAL A 427 26.29 14.55 -9.38
C VAL A 427 26.40 13.89 -10.75
N THR A 428 26.53 12.57 -10.80
CA THR A 428 26.73 11.83 -12.05
C THR A 428 25.47 11.74 -12.93
N ALA A 429 24.29 12.01 -12.38
CA ALA A 429 23.02 11.97 -13.13
C ALA A 429 22.97 13.03 -14.26
N HIS A 430 23.65 14.17 -14.11
CA HIS A 430 23.62 15.26 -15.09
C HIS A 430 25.01 15.74 -15.52
N ARG A 431 26.09 15.12 -15.02
CA ARG A 431 27.46 15.46 -15.39
C ARG A 431 28.25 14.23 -15.76
N ALA A 432 28.92 14.29 -16.91
CA ALA A 432 29.84 13.26 -17.38
C ALA A 432 31.18 13.37 -16.63
N VAL A 433 31.21 12.92 -15.37
CA VAL A 433 32.40 12.93 -14.52
C VAL A 433 32.74 11.53 -14.00
N GLY A 434 34.03 11.24 -13.86
CA GLY A 434 34.51 9.97 -13.30
C GLY A 434 34.28 9.88 -11.79
N ARG A 435 34.46 8.67 -11.23
CA ARG A 435 34.20 8.37 -9.80
C ARG A 435 35.02 9.22 -8.82
N ALA A 436 36.28 9.50 -9.15
CA ALA A 436 37.16 10.33 -8.32
C ALA A 436 36.70 11.78 -8.26
N GLU A 437 36.29 12.33 -9.42
CA GLU A 437 35.73 13.67 -9.55
C GLU A 437 34.40 13.79 -8.80
N ALA A 438 33.50 12.83 -9.00
CA ALA A 438 32.21 12.79 -8.31
C ALA A 438 32.39 12.77 -6.78
N ARG A 439 33.35 11.99 -6.27
CA ARG A 439 33.69 11.97 -4.84
C ARG A 439 34.24 13.32 -4.36
N ARG A 440 35.13 13.96 -5.11
CA ARG A 440 35.69 15.28 -4.75
C ARG A 440 34.59 16.33 -4.67
N ARG A 441 33.72 16.40 -5.67
CA ARG A 441 32.56 17.31 -5.68
C ARG A 441 31.58 17.01 -4.56
N THR A 442 31.35 15.73 -4.25
CA THR A 442 30.51 15.33 -3.12
C THR A 442 31.04 15.85 -1.79
N LEU A 443 32.34 15.69 -1.52
CA LEU A 443 32.95 16.19 -0.29
C LEU A 443 32.85 17.72 -0.19
N ALA A 444 33.10 18.43 -1.30
CA ALA A 444 32.93 19.88 -1.35
C ALA A 444 31.48 20.30 -1.11
N LEU A 445 30.49 19.59 -1.65
CA LEU A 445 29.07 19.84 -1.39
C LEU A 445 28.70 19.59 0.07
N MET A 446 29.18 18.49 0.66
CA MET A 446 28.97 18.16 2.07
C MET A 446 29.56 19.24 2.99
N GLU A 447 30.74 19.75 2.67
CA GLU A 447 31.36 20.87 3.37
C GLU A 447 30.56 22.17 3.20
N GLN A 448 30.13 22.47 1.98
CA GLN A 448 29.36 23.68 1.66
C GLN A 448 28.02 23.74 2.40
N VAL A 449 27.32 22.61 2.54
CA VAL A 449 26.09 22.54 3.34
C VAL A 449 26.36 22.47 4.84
N GLY A 450 27.62 22.61 5.28
CA GLY A 450 28.03 22.61 6.68
C GLY A 450 27.81 21.27 7.37
N LEU A 451 27.98 20.14 6.67
CA LEU A 451 27.94 18.82 7.30
C LEU A 451 29.25 18.61 8.09
N PRO A 452 29.20 18.34 9.41
CA PRO A 452 30.41 18.08 10.17
C PRO A 452 31.14 16.83 9.67
N ASP A 453 32.47 16.87 9.63
CA ASP A 453 33.34 15.78 9.16
C ASP A 453 32.85 15.12 7.85
N PRO A 454 32.86 15.84 6.71
CA PRO A 454 32.43 15.30 5.42
C PRO A 454 33.15 14.00 5.03
N ALA A 455 34.45 13.92 5.31
CA ALA A 455 35.29 12.79 4.93
C ALA A 455 34.92 11.52 5.71
N GLY A 456 34.79 11.61 7.04
CA GLY A 456 34.35 10.48 7.86
C GLY A 456 32.90 10.09 7.61
N ARG A 457 32.02 11.05 7.29
CA ARG A 457 30.59 10.79 7.03
C ARG A 457 30.25 10.37 5.62
N TYR A 458 31.20 10.41 4.69
CA TYR A 458 30.97 9.94 3.33
C TYR A 458 30.45 8.48 3.31
N GLY A 459 30.99 7.64 4.20
CA GLY A 459 30.60 6.24 4.35
C GLY A 459 29.41 5.99 5.28
N ALA A 460 28.86 7.02 5.92
CA ALA A 460 27.76 6.86 6.87
C ALA A 460 26.44 6.54 6.17
N TYR A 461 25.60 5.75 6.82
CA TYR A 461 24.23 5.47 6.40
C TYR A 461 23.23 6.46 7.03
N PRO A 462 22.03 6.67 6.44
CA PRO A 462 21.07 7.65 6.93
C PRO A 462 20.67 7.50 8.41
N HIS A 463 20.61 6.26 8.91
CA HIS A 463 20.27 5.96 10.31
C HIS A 463 21.39 6.32 11.31
N GLN A 464 22.61 6.59 10.83
CA GLN A 464 23.75 7.00 11.65
C GLN A 464 23.88 8.53 11.78
N LEU A 465 22.99 9.31 11.15
CA LEU A 465 23.01 10.77 11.14
C LEU A 465 21.91 11.36 12.04
N SER A 466 22.10 12.60 12.50
CA SER A 466 21.01 13.36 13.14
C SER A 466 19.99 13.86 12.10
N GLY A 467 18.81 14.32 12.54
CA GLY A 467 17.80 14.90 11.65
C GLY A 467 18.33 16.06 10.79
N GLY A 468 19.01 17.02 11.43
CA GLY A 468 19.64 18.14 10.72
C GLY A 468 20.78 17.73 9.78
N GLN A 469 21.53 16.67 10.11
CA GLN A 469 22.55 16.13 9.22
C GLN A 469 21.93 15.48 7.98
N ARG A 470 20.85 14.70 8.14
CA ARG A 470 20.09 14.16 7.01
C ARG A 470 19.51 15.26 6.13
N GLN A 471 18.99 16.34 6.72
CA GLN A 471 18.51 17.50 5.96
C GLN A 471 19.63 18.11 5.10
N ARG A 472 20.82 18.31 5.67
CA ARG A 472 22.00 18.81 4.94
C ARG A 472 22.39 17.89 3.79
N VAL A 473 22.34 16.57 3.99
CA VAL A 473 22.56 15.60 2.89
C VAL A 473 21.52 15.79 1.78
N GLY A 474 20.23 15.93 2.11
CA GLY A 474 19.18 16.20 1.12
C GLY A 474 19.40 17.51 0.35
N ILE A 475 19.81 18.58 1.05
CA ILE A 475 20.18 19.86 0.43
C ILE A 475 21.40 19.68 -0.49
N ALA A 476 22.43 18.95 -0.07
CA ALA A 476 23.62 18.69 -0.89
C ALA A 476 23.26 17.94 -2.18
N MET A 477 22.34 16.97 -2.11
CA MET A 477 21.83 16.27 -3.29
C MET A 477 21.07 17.21 -4.23
N ALA A 478 20.20 18.08 -3.68
CA ALA A 478 19.45 19.05 -4.48
C ALA A 478 20.38 20.05 -5.21
N LEU A 479 21.50 20.42 -4.59
CA LEU A 479 22.46 21.37 -5.14
C LEU A 479 23.55 20.73 -6.02
N ALA A 480 23.54 19.41 -6.19
CA ALA A 480 24.64 18.66 -6.78
C ALA A 480 25.04 19.12 -8.19
N ASN A 481 24.07 19.63 -8.95
CA ASN A 481 24.27 20.07 -10.33
C ASN A 481 24.06 21.57 -10.55
N ASP A 482 24.06 22.38 -9.50
CA ASP A 482 23.91 23.84 -9.57
C ASP A 482 22.60 24.27 -10.26
N PRO A 483 21.42 23.93 -9.68
CA PRO A 483 20.12 24.27 -10.28
C PRO A 483 19.86 25.77 -10.28
N ASP A 484 18.99 26.23 -11.19
CA ASP A 484 18.52 27.62 -11.27
C ASP A 484 17.35 27.90 -10.33
N ILE A 485 16.55 26.86 -10.06
CA ILE A 485 15.36 26.91 -9.21
C ILE A 485 15.45 25.83 -8.15
N LEU A 486 15.16 26.21 -6.91
CA LEU A 486 15.04 25.30 -5.78
C LEU A 486 13.63 25.38 -5.21
N VAL A 487 12.96 24.23 -5.17
CA VAL A 487 11.67 24.07 -4.48
C VAL A 487 11.95 23.45 -3.12
N ALA A 488 11.65 24.16 -2.04
CA ALA A 488 11.88 23.70 -0.68
C ALA A 488 10.55 23.47 0.03
N ASP A 489 10.16 22.21 0.19
CA ASP A 489 8.90 21.82 0.81
C ASP A 489 9.07 21.52 2.29
N GLU A 490 8.70 22.48 3.14
CA GLU A 490 8.85 22.40 4.59
C GLU A 490 10.28 21.97 5.03
N PRO A 491 11.33 22.66 4.55
CA PRO A 491 12.73 22.20 4.67
C PRO A 491 13.29 22.18 6.10
N THR A 492 12.51 22.65 7.07
CA THR A 492 12.92 22.73 8.48
C THR A 492 11.92 22.07 9.43
N THR A 493 10.91 21.38 8.90
CA THR A 493 9.94 20.64 9.73
C THR A 493 10.67 19.54 10.51
N ALA A 494 10.27 19.35 11.77
CA ALA A 494 10.87 18.39 12.71
C ALA A 494 12.35 18.61 13.08
N LEU A 495 12.90 19.81 12.84
CA LEU A 495 14.22 20.23 13.33
C LEU A 495 14.07 21.12 14.57
N ASP A 496 15.09 21.12 15.44
CA ASP A 496 15.15 22.09 16.54
C ASP A 496 15.35 23.51 16.01
N VAL A 497 14.91 24.51 16.78
CA VAL A 497 14.92 25.94 16.38
C VAL A 497 16.32 26.42 15.98
N THR A 498 17.38 25.90 16.62
CA THR A 498 18.76 26.30 16.32
C THR A 498 19.21 25.74 14.98
N VAL A 499 18.93 24.46 14.71
CA VAL A 499 19.23 23.83 13.41
C VAL A 499 18.37 24.43 12.31
N GLN A 500 17.07 24.68 12.54
CA GLN A 500 16.19 25.38 11.60
C GLN A 500 16.80 26.70 11.16
N ALA A 501 17.17 27.59 12.10
CA ALA A 501 17.78 28.87 11.78
C ALA A 501 19.03 28.72 10.91
N ARG A 502 19.91 27.76 11.22
CA ARG A 502 21.12 27.48 10.43
C ARG A 502 20.81 27.00 9.01
N ILE A 503 19.76 26.19 8.82
CA ILE A 503 19.34 25.73 7.48
C ILE A 503 18.74 26.88 6.67
N LEU A 504 17.92 27.72 7.28
CA LEU A 504 17.33 28.88 6.60
C LEU A 504 18.41 29.89 6.17
N THR A 505 19.40 30.16 7.03
CA THR A 505 20.57 30.98 6.68
C THR A 505 21.34 30.39 5.50
N LEU A 506 21.61 29.08 5.53
CA LEU A 506 22.28 28.39 4.42
C LEU A 506 21.52 28.57 3.09
N LEU A 507 20.20 28.37 3.08
CA LEU A 507 19.38 28.55 1.86
C LEU A 507 19.41 29.98 1.35
N LYS A 508 19.38 30.97 2.26
CA LYS A 508 19.45 32.39 1.91
C LYS A 508 20.82 32.79 1.35
N ASP A 509 21.89 32.27 1.93
CA ASP A 509 23.25 32.51 1.45
C ASP A 509 23.46 31.89 0.05
N LEU A 510 22.95 30.67 -0.16
CA LEU A 510 22.96 30.01 -1.47
C LEU A 510 22.17 30.78 -2.52
N GLN A 511 20.98 31.28 -2.16
CA GLN A 511 20.16 32.14 -3.03
C GLN A 511 20.93 33.38 -3.48
N ARG A 512 21.55 34.10 -2.53
CA ARG A 512 22.32 35.32 -2.83
C ARG A 512 23.58 35.07 -3.65
N GLN A 513 24.37 34.05 -3.28
CA GLN A 513 25.67 33.79 -3.91
C GLN A 513 25.54 33.24 -5.33
N ARG A 514 24.45 32.51 -5.62
CA ARG A 514 24.29 31.80 -6.90
C ARG A 514 23.20 32.38 -7.81
N GLY A 515 22.46 33.40 -7.35
CA GLY A 515 21.31 33.92 -8.08
C GLY A 515 20.18 32.89 -8.23
N LEU A 516 20.11 31.91 -7.32
CA LEU A 516 19.14 30.82 -7.32
C LEU A 516 17.75 31.38 -6.99
N SER A 517 16.72 30.94 -7.72
CA SER A 517 15.33 31.30 -7.44
C SER A 517 14.71 30.27 -6.49
N LEU A 518 14.09 30.72 -5.39
CA LEU A 518 13.62 29.84 -4.32
C LEU A 518 12.09 29.86 -4.23
N LEU A 519 11.46 28.70 -4.37
CA LEU A 519 10.06 28.48 -4.02
C LEU A 519 10.01 27.80 -2.65
N LEU A 520 9.67 28.55 -1.61
CA LEU A 520 9.64 28.06 -0.23
C LEU A 520 8.20 27.74 0.20
N ILE A 521 7.90 26.47 0.46
CA ILE A 521 6.64 26.08 1.09
C ILE A 521 6.85 25.96 2.58
N THR A 522 6.00 26.62 3.35
CA THR A 522 6.02 26.54 4.81
C THR A 522 4.65 26.87 5.37
N HIS A 523 4.41 26.48 6.61
CA HIS A 523 3.27 26.97 7.40
C HIS A 523 3.70 28.04 8.42
N ASP A 524 5.00 28.37 8.51
CA ASP A 524 5.57 29.31 9.48
C ASP A 524 5.75 30.71 8.86
N PHE A 525 4.99 31.67 9.40
CA PHE A 525 5.05 33.08 9.00
C PHE A 525 6.36 33.78 9.36
N GLY A 526 7.01 33.39 10.46
CA GLY A 526 8.30 33.93 10.85
C GLY A 526 9.38 33.59 9.82
N VAL A 527 9.32 32.38 9.26
CA VAL A 527 10.20 31.97 8.17
C VAL A 527 9.94 32.79 6.91
N VAL A 528 8.67 32.96 6.51
CA VAL A 528 8.30 33.77 5.34
C VAL A 528 8.77 35.22 5.50
N ALA A 529 8.52 35.82 6.66
CA ALA A 529 8.90 37.21 6.95
C ALA A 529 10.43 37.44 6.88
N GLY A 530 11.23 36.44 7.24
CA GLY A 530 12.69 36.51 7.24
C GLY A 530 13.35 36.13 5.91
N MET A 531 12.68 35.35 5.06
CA MET A 531 13.28 34.75 3.86
C MET A 531 12.67 35.19 2.53
N CYS A 532 11.37 35.48 2.47
CA CYS A 532 10.66 35.62 1.20
C CYS A 532 10.48 37.09 0.81
N ASP A 533 10.66 37.38 -0.48
CA ASP A 533 10.38 38.69 -1.08
C ASP A 533 8.87 38.86 -1.34
N ARG A 534 8.23 37.78 -1.80
CA ARG A 534 6.79 37.66 -2.06
C ARG A 534 6.20 36.45 -1.35
N VAL A 535 4.91 36.51 -1.07
CA VAL A 535 4.14 35.41 -0.49
C VAL A 535 2.83 35.19 -1.23
N ALA A 536 2.49 33.93 -1.46
CA ALA A 536 1.21 33.45 -1.96
C ALA A 536 0.53 32.61 -0.86
N VAL A 537 -0.67 33.02 -0.46
CA VAL A 537 -1.48 32.35 0.57
C VAL A 537 -2.45 31.40 -0.12
N MET A 538 -2.44 30.13 0.28
CA MET A 538 -3.19 29.04 -0.34
C MET A 538 -4.24 28.46 0.62
N LYS A 539 -5.49 28.37 0.16
CA LYS A 539 -6.62 27.76 0.88
C LYS A 539 -7.44 26.89 -0.09
N ASP A 540 -7.85 25.70 0.35
CA ASP A 540 -8.78 24.82 -0.38
C ASP A 540 -8.39 24.57 -1.86
N GLY A 541 -7.08 24.45 -2.13
CA GLY A 541 -6.55 24.22 -3.46
C GLY A 541 -6.37 25.47 -4.33
N ARG A 542 -6.59 26.68 -3.80
CA ARG A 542 -6.53 27.95 -4.55
C ARG A 542 -5.57 28.94 -3.89
N ILE A 543 -4.93 29.79 -4.69
CA ILE A 543 -4.27 31.00 -4.17
C ILE A 543 -5.35 32.04 -3.88
N VAL A 544 -5.43 32.48 -2.63
CA VAL A 544 -6.45 33.43 -2.16
C VAL A 544 -5.91 34.85 -2.00
N GLU A 545 -4.60 35.00 -1.84
CA GLU A 545 -3.92 36.29 -1.74
C GLU A 545 -2.46 36.13 -2.16
N GLU A 546 -1.91 37.10 -2.88
CA GLU A 546 -0.52 37.11 -3.30
C GLU A 546 0.01 38.55 -3.34
N GLY A 547 1.24 38.76 -2.87
CA GLY A 547 1.85 40.09 -2.88
C GLY A 547 3.24 40.13 -2.26
N ALA A 548 3.79 41.33 -2.13
CA ALA A 548 5.03 41.55 -1.37
C ALA A 548 4.84 41.10 0.07
N THR A 549 5.83 40.39 0.63
CA THR A 549 5.72 39.76 1.95
C THR A 549 5.27 40.76 3.02
N ARG A 550 5.90 41.93 3.10
CA ARG A 550 5.53 42.98 4.07
C ARG A 550 4.06 43.42 3.91
N SER A 551 3.62 43.67 2.68
CA SER A 551 2.25 44.12 2.42
C SER A 551 1.21 43.08 2.85
N VAL A 552 1.43 41.80 2.54
CA VAL A 552 0.49 40.72 2.90
C VAL A 552 0.51 40.42 4.40
N LEU A 553 1.66 40.52 5.05
CA LEU A 553 1.78 40.24 6.49
C LEU A 553 1.31 41.39 7.38
N ASP A 554 1.59 42.64 6.99
CA ASP A 554 1.24 43.82 7.79
C ASP A 554 -0.19 44.29 7.52
N ALA A 555 -0.67 44.17 6.29
CA ALA A 555 -2.00 44.64 5.86
C ALA A 555 -2.73 43.60 4.97
N PRO A 556 -3.03 42.40 5.50
CA PRO A 556 -3.71 41.33 4.74
C PRO A 556 -5.12 41.75 4.27
N SER A 557 -5.33 41.66 2.96
CA SER A 557 -6.59 41.99 2.28
C SER A 557 -7.63 40.86 2.38
N HIS A 558 -7.20 39.60 2.35
CA HIS A 558 -8.11 38.46 2.39
C HIS A 558 -8.44 38.03 3.83
N ALA A 559 -9.72 37.70 4.08
CA ALA A 559 -10.19 37.34 5.43
C ALA A 559 -9.50 36.10 5.99
N TYR A 560 -9.21 35.11 5.14
CA TYR A 560 -8.42 33.93 5.52
C TYR A 560 -7.02 34.30 6.00
N THR A 561 -6.31 35.15 5.26
CA THR A 561 -4.95 35.58 5.61
C THR A 561 -4.93 36.29 6.95
N ARG A 562 -5.92 37.18 7.21
CA ARG A 562 -6.12 37.81 8.52
C ARG A 562 -6.24 36.78 9.66
N ARG A 563 -7.11 35.77 9.50
CA ARG A 563 -7.32 34.71 10.50
C ARG A 563 -6.05 33.88 10.72
N LEU A 564 -5.38 33.52 9.62
CA LEU A 564 -4.18 32.69 9.65
C LEU A 564 -3.02 33.40 10.36
N ILE A 565 -2.79 34.69 10.09
CA ILE A 565 -1.79 35.51 10.80
C ILE A 565 -2.16 35.68 12.28
N ALA A 566 -3.42 35.97 12.58
CA ALA A 566 -3.89 36.15 13.96
C ALA A 566 -3.82 34.86 14.80
N SER A 567 -3.68 33.69 14.15
CA SER A 567 -3.48 32.40 14.80
C SER A 567 -2.02 32.11 15.18
N VAL A 568 -1.08 33.01 14.83
CA VAL A 568 0.34 32.89 15.20
C VAL A 568 0.61 33.65 16.51
N PRO A 569 1.04 32.97 17.59
CA PRO A 569 1.31 33.63 18.86
C PRO A 569 2.57 34.51 18.78
N ARG A 570 2.46 35.75 19.25
CA ARG A 570 3.61 36.65 19.41
C ARG A 570 4.24 36.47 20.80
N PRO A 571 5.58 36.36 20.91
CA PRO A 571 6.26 36.30 22.20
C PRO A 571 5.87 37.49 23.08
N GLY A 572 5.45 37.23 24.32
CA GLY A 572 5.00 38.26 25.27
C GLY A 572 3.51 38.62 25.21
N GLU A 573 2.75 38.17 24.21
CA GLU A 573 1.33 38.54 24.04
C GLU A 573 0.32 37.42 24.37
N GLY A 574 0.71 36.41 25.16
CA GLY A 574 -0.09 35.19 25.36
C GLY A 574 -1.55 35.41 25.80
N ARG A 575 -1.81 36.39 26.69
CA ARG A 575 -3.19 36.71 27.13
C ARG A 575 -4.03 37.35 26.02
N HIS A 576 -3.43 38.26 25.25
CA HIS A 576 -4.07 38.94 24.14
C HIS A 576 -4.34 37.97 22.97
N PHE A 577 -3.38 37.10 22.67
CA PHE A 577 -3.53 36.00 21.72
C PHE A 577 -4.73 35.10 22.03
N LEU A 578 -4.86 34.65 23.30
CA LEU A 578 -5.98 33.81 23.72
C LEU A 578 -7.35 34.52 23.57
N SER A 579 -7.44 35.83 23.81
CA SER A 579 -8.67 36.58 23.56
C SER A 579 -9.02 36.68 22.08
N CYS A 580 -8.04 36.93 21.20
CA CYS A 580 -8.24 36.97 19.75
C CYS A 580 -8.70 35.62 19.20
N VAL A 581 -8.07 34.53 19.63
CA VAL A 581 -8.43 33.16 19.19
C VAL A 581 -9.84 32.79 19.65
N ARG A 582 -10.25 33.16 20.88
CA ARG A 582 -11.63 32.94 21.35
C ARG A 582 -12.67 33.67 20.50
N ALA A 583 -12.44 34.95 20.21
CA ALA A 583 -13.33 35.74 19.38
C ALA A 583 -13.46 35.17 17.96
N MET A 584 -12.36 34.67 17.37
CA MET A 584 -12.39 34.00 16.06
C MET A 584 -13.17 32.68 16.07
N ARG A 585 -13.02 31.86 17.12
CA ARG A 585 -13.78 30.61 17.28
C ARG A 585 -15.29 30.85 17.31
N ASP A 586 -15.70 31.90 18.00
CA ASP A 586 -17.12 32.25 18.13
C ASP A 586 -17.70 32.77 16.80
N MET A 587 -16.89 33.42 15.96
CA MET A 587 -17.26 33.79 14.59
C MET A 587 -17.41 32.59 13.64
N ASP A 588 -16.52 31.59 13.72
CA ASP A 588 -16.63 30.39 12.89
C ASP A 588 -17.87 29.55 13.25
N ALA A 589 -18.27 29.54 14.54
CA ALA A 589 -19.52 28.91 14.97
C ALA A 589 -20.77 29.62 14.42
N LEU A 590 -20.67 30.92 14.11
CA LEU A 590 -21.71 31.71 13.44
C LEU A 590 -21.72 31.46 11.92
N GLU A 591 -20.56 31.43 11.26
CA GLU A 591 -20.44 31.15 9.82
C GLU A 591 -20.79 29.70 9.46
N ALA A 592 -20.53 28.73 10.34
CA ALA A 592 -20.90 27.33 10.11
C ALA A 592 -22.40 27.04 10.33
N ARG A 593 -23.14 27.98 10.93
CA ARG A 593 -24.60 27.91 11.17
C ARG A 593 -25.41 28.69 10.13
N ALA A 594 -24.77 29.56 9.34
CA ALA A 594 -25.34 30.25 8.18
C ALA A 594 -25.09 29.44 6.90
#